data_AF-A0A8C9QES7-F1
#
_entry.id   AF-A0A8C9QES7-F1
#
_cell.length_a   1.000
_cell.length_b   1.000
_cell.length_c   1.000
_cell.angle_alpha   90.00
_cell.angle_beta   90.00
_cell.angle_gamma   90.00
#
_symmetry.space_group_name_H-M   'P 1'
#
loop_
_entity.id
_entity.type
_entity.pdbx_description
1 polymer ?
#
loop_
_entity_poly.entity_id
_entity_poly.type
_entity_poly.pdbx_seq_one_letter_code
_entity_poly.pdbx_strand_id
1 'polypeptide(L)'
;MALALLSRLLPGSEYLAQELLLSCVFRLEFLPEYASGGPEAADFSDQLSLGSSGDHQCGRGALLVQACQDLPSIRSCYLTHCSPARASLLASQALHRGDLQQFSTLLLPVPKETLLPTDWPFLPLIQLYHQASDTPSGVPPVDTLGTAMRVLQWWVLVLESWRPEALWTVPPAARLARLMCVFLVDSELFREIPVQRLVAALLARLCQPQVLPSLNLDCPLPGLTSFPDLYASFLEHFEAVSFGDHLFGALVLLPLQRRFSVTLRLALFGEHVGALRALGLPLNQLPVSLECYTGPPEDNLALLQLYFRTLVTGALRPHWCPVLYAVAVAHVNSFIFSQDPKSSDEVKAVQRSMLQRTWLLADECLRQHLLHYKLPSSSLPEGFELYSQLPPLRQQHLQRMASGVLQNGVSET
;
A
#
# COMPACT_ATOMS: atom_id res chain seq x y z
N MET A 1 -25.89 11.10 -2.87
CA MET A 1 -26.80 11.40 -1.75
C MET A 1 -27.11 10.17 -0.89
N ALA A 2 -27.67 9.08 -1.43
CA ALA A 2 -27.98 7.87 -0.64
C ALA A 2 -26.77 7.27 0.12
N LEU A 3 -25.60 7.19 -0.52
CA LEU A 3 -24.35 6.72 0.11
C LEU A 3 -23.92 7.57 1.31
N ALA A 4 -24.04 8.89 1.17
CA ALA A 4 -23.69 9.84 2.23
C ALA A 4 -24.74 9.90 3.35
N LEU A 5 -25.99 9.50 3.07
CA LEU A 5 -27.03 9.38 4.09
C LEU A 5 -26.79 8.14 4.94
N LEU A 6 -26.42 7.00 4.34
CA LEU A 6 -26.15 5.76 5.07
C LEU A 6 -25.08 5.91 6.15
N SER A 7 -23.99 6.62 5.86
CA SER A 7 -22.92 6.88 6.84
C SER A 7 -23.32 7.87 7.95
N ARG A 8 -24.51 8.49 7.86
CA ARG A 8 -25.00 9.49 8.82
C ARG A 8 -26.24 9.03 9.59
N LEU A 9 -26.75 7.83 9.31
CA LEU A 9 -27.91 7.29 10.01
C LEU A 9 -27.57 6.95 11.46
N LEU A 10 -28.49 7.29 12.36
CA LEU A 10 -28.36 7.03 13.80
C LEU A 10 -29.06 5.71 14.18
N PRO A 11 -28.68 5.09 15.31
CA PRO A 11 -29.41 3.95 15.87
C PRO A 11 -30.90 4.28 16.04
N GLY A 12 -31.78 3.35 15.65
CA GLY A 12 -33.24 3.55 15.57
C GLY A 12 -33.78 3.79 14.15
N SER A 13 -32.90 4.03 13.16
CA SER A 13 -33.24 4.19 11.74
C SER A 13 -32.84 2.99 10.86
N GLU A 14 -32.73 1.81 11.47
CA GLU A 14 -32.33 0.55 10.83
C GLU A 14 -33.20 0.20 9.62
N TYR A 15 -34.50 0.48 9.70
CA TYR A 15 -35.43 0.26 8.59
C TYR A 15 -35.09 1.13 7.37
N LEU A 16 -34.76 2.41 7.59
CA LEU A 16 -34.33 3.31 6.51
C LEU A 16 -32.99 2.89 5.92
N ALA A 17 -32.05 2.44 6.76
CA ALA A 17 -30.77 1.93 6.28
C ALA A 17 -30.95 0.72 5.36
N GLN A 18 -31.81 -0.22 5.76
CA GLN A 18 -32.11 -1.40 4.95
C GLN A 18 -32.81 -1.03 3.63
N GLU A 19 -33.80 -0.13 3.67
CA GLU A 19 -34.48 0.36 2.47
C GLU A 19 -33.52 1.08 1.52
N LEU A 20 -32.61 1.91 2.03
CA LEU A 20 -31.59 2.57 1.20
C LEU A 20 -30.67 1.55 0.51
N LEU A 21 -30.22 0.51 1.24
CA LEU A 21 -29.41 -0.56 0.67
C LEU A 21 -30.20 -1.37 -0.38
N LEU A 22 -31.47 -1.68 -0.13
CA LEU A 22 -32.30 -2.47 -1.06
C LEU A 22 -32.70 -1.70 -2.33
N SER A 23 -33.06 -0.43 -2.15
CA SER A 23 -33.84 0.34 -3.12
C SER A 23 -33.04 1.47 -3.79
N CYS A 24 -31.94 1.95 -3.21
CA CYS A 24 -31.24 3.14 -3.73
C CYS A 24 -29.77 2.90 -4.06
N VAL A 25 -29.00 2.28 -3.16
CA VAL A 25 -27.53 2.21 -3.26
C VAL A 25 -27.06 1.40 -4.46
N PHE A 26 -27.64 0.23 -4.66
CA PHE A 26 -27.22 -0.73 -5.69
C PHE A 26 -28.21 -0.79 -6.86
N ARG A 27 -28.80 0.34 -7.26
CA ARG A 27 -29.63 0.40 -8.47
C ARG A 27 -28.93 1.16 -9.57
N LEU A 28 -28.93 0.57 -10.77
CA LEU A 28 -28.32 1.15 -11.96
C LEU A 28 -29.01 2.46 -12.39
N GLU A 29 -30.30 2.62 -12.11
CA GLU A 29 -31.08 3.84 -12.42
C GLU A 29 -30.51 5.10 -11.74
N PHE A 30 -29.82 4.95 -10.60
CA PHE A 30 -29.19 6.05 -9.88
C PHE A 30 -27.72 6.27 -10.28
N LEU A 31 -27.24 5.55 -11.29
CA LEU A 31 -25.91 5.64 -11.89
C LEU A 31 -26.03 6.03 -13.38
N PRO A 32 -26.49 7.27 -13.70
CA PRO A 32 -26.65 7.72 -15.08
C PRO A 32 -25.34 7.71 -15.87
N GLU A 33 -24.19 7.77 -15.18
CA GLU A 33 -22.85 7.74 -15.76
C GLU A 33 -22.60 6.45 -16.57
N TYR A 34 -23.25 5.34 -16.22
CA TYR A 34 -23.18 4.10 -16.97
C TYR A 34 -23.80 4.23 -18.37
N ALA A 35 -24.96 4.88 -18.48
CA ALA A 35 -25.69 5.02 -19.74
C ALA A 35 -25.14 6.15 -20.63
N SER A 36 -24.34 7.06 -20.06
CA SER A 36 -23.80 8.23 -20.76
C SER A 36 -22.37 8.04 -21.28
N GLY A 37 -21.90 6.79 -21.45
CA GLY A 37 -20.56 6.49 -21.94
C GLY A 37 -19.43 6.66 -20.89
N GLY A 38 -19.77 6.59 -19.60
CA GLY A 38 -18.81 6.68 -18.49
C GLY A 38 -17.70 5.60 -18.52
N PRO A 39 -18.00 4.34 -18.86
CA PRO A 39 -16.97 3.31 -19.01
C PRO A 39 -15.94 3.64 -20.08
N GLU A 40 -16.37 4.09 -21.26
CA GLU A 40 -15.51 4.49 -22.36
C GLU A 40 -14.68 5.72 -21.97
N ALA A 41 -15.29 6.70 -21.29
CA ALA A 41 -14.60 7.87 -20.79
C ALA A 41 -13.49 7.50 -19.77
N ALA A 42 -13.69 6.47 -18.95
CA ALA A 42 -12.67 5.99 -18.02
C ALA A 42 -11.47 5.40 -18.78
N ASP A 43 -11.72 4.58 -19.81
CA ASP A 43 -10.66 4.03 -20.66
C ASP A 43 -9.89 5.13 -21.41
N PHE A 44 -10.59 6.13 -21.95
CA PHE A 44 -9.95 7.28 -22.58
C PHE A 44 -9.12 8.11 -21.58
N SER A 45 -9.59 8.29 -20.34
CA SER A 45 -8.85 9.04 -19.32
C SER A 45 -7.53 8.37 -18.93
N ASP A 46 -7.52 7.03 -18.89
CA ASP A 46 -6.32 6.26 -18.57
C ASP A 46 -5.32 6.31 -19.74
N GLN A 47 -5.79 6.30 -21.00
CA GLN A 47 -4.94 6.47 -22.18
C GLN A 47 -4.31 7.86 -22.30
N LEU A 48 -5.04 8.91 -21.89
CA LEU A 48 -4.54 10.29 -21.91
C LEU A 48 -3.57 10.58 -20.76
N SER A 49 -3.62 9.79 -19.69
CA SER A 49 -2.67 9.84 -18.59
C SER A 49 -1.36 9.14 -19.01
N LEU A 50 -0.58 9.82 -19.87
CA LEU A 50 0.66 9.41 -20.57
C LEU A 50 1.83 8.84 -19.70
N GLY A 51 1.58 8.37 -18.48
CA GLY A 51 2.60 7.85 -17.55
C GLY A 51 2.54 6.33 -17.28
N SER A 52 1.45 5.62 -17.59
CA SER A 52 1.38 4.17 -17.38
C SER A 52 1.53 3.40 -18.69
N SER A 53 2.77 3.23 -19.14
CA SER A 53 3.13 2.32 -20.25
C SER A 53 3.15 0.85 -19.78
N GLY A 54 2.11 0.44 -19.06
CA GLY A 54 1.82 -0.94 -18.76
C GLY A 54 0.74 -1.42 -19.72
N ASP A 55 0.98 -2.56 -20.36
CA ASP A 55 0.06 -3.25 -21.25
C ASP A 55 -1.21 -3.64 -20.46
N HIS A 56 -2.16 -2.72 -20.32
CA HIS A 56 -3.42 -2.96 -19.62
C HIS A 56 -4.29 -3.85 -20.51
N GLN A 57 -4.09 -5.16 -20.43
CA GLN A 57 -4.88 -6.17 -21.16
C GLN A 57 -6.39 -6.13 -20.81
N CYS A 58 -6.83 -5.26 -19.90
CA CYS A 58 -8.22 -5.02 -19.58
C CYS A 58 -8.39 -3.53 -19.18
N GLY A 59 -9.06 -2.75 -20.02
CA GLY A 59 -9.38 -1.35 -19.73
C GLY A 59 -10.24 -1.21 -18.47
N ARG A 60 -10.07 -0.11 -17.74
CA ARG A 60 -10.88 0.23 -16.56
C ARG A 60 -12.38 0.27 -16.89
N GLY A 61 -12.75 0.74 -18.08
CA GLY A 61 -14.11 0.71 -18.60
C GLY A 61 -14.68 -0.70 -18.66
N ALA A 62 -13.89 -1.69 -19.09
CA ALA A 62 -14.33 -3.09 -19.08
C ALA A 62 -14.59 -3.62 -17.65
N LEU A 63 -13.74 -3.25 -16.69
CA LEU A 63 -13.95 -3.59 -15.27
C LEU A 63 -15.21 -2.91 -14.71
N LEU A 64 -15.49 -1.67 -15.13
CA LEU A 64 -16.71 -0.96 -14.75
C LEU A 64 -17.96 -1.64 -15.32
N VAL A 65 -17.93 -2.05 -16.60
CA VAL A 65 -19.05 -2.77 -17.21
C VAL A 65 -19.32 -4.09 -16.48
N GLN A 66 -18.27 -4.85 -16.14
CA GLN A 66 -18.43 -6.09 -15.40
C GLN A 66 -19.04 -5.85 -14.01
N ALA A 67 -18.57 -4.85 -13.26
CA ALA A 67 -19.12 -4.51 -11.95
C ALA A 67 -20.58 -4.03 -12.03
N CYS A 68 -20.99 -3.38 -13.12
CA CYS A 68 -22.39 -3.01 -13.35
C CYS A 68 -23.29 -4.22 -13.62
N GLN A 69 -22.78 -5.24 -14.31
CA GLN A 69 -23.51 -6.49 -14.53
C GLN A 69 -23.67 -7.28 -13.23
N ASP A 70 -22.65 -7.26 -12.37
CA ASP A 70 -22.62 -7.97 -11.08
C ASP A 70 -23.32 -7.23 -9.93
N LEU A 71 -23.91 -6.05 -10.20
CA LEU A 71 -24.58 -5.19 -9.20
C LEU A 71 -25.62 -5.93 -8.32
N PRO A 72 -26.46 -6.87 -8.83
CA PRO A 72 -27.38 -7.62 -7.99
C PRO A 72 -26.67 -8.52 -6.97
N SER A 73 -25.54 -9.11 -7.36
CA SER A 73 -24.70 -9.95 -6.51
C SER A 73 -23.97 -9.12 -5.48
N ILE A 74 -23.44 -7.95 -5.88
CA ILE A 74 -22.85 -6.95 -4.97
C ILE A 74 -23.88 -6.56 -3.91
N ARG A 75 -25.12 -6.24 -4.31
CA ARG A 75 -26.21 -5.90 -3.39
C ARG A 75 -26.45 -7.03 -2.37
N SER A 76 -26.57 -8.27 -2.85
CA SER A 76 -26.79 -9.42 -1.96
C SER A 76 -25.68 -9.54 -0.91
N CYS A 77 -24.42 -9.36 -1.34
CA CYS A 77 -23.25 -9.38 -0.46
C CYS A 77 -23.33 -8.32 0.65
N TYR A 78 -23.56 -7.06 0.29
CA TYR A 78 -23.64 -6.00 1.29
C TYR A 78 -24.86 -6.15 2.21
N LEU A 79 -25.98 -6.70 1.74
CA LEU A 79 -27.11 -7.00 2.61
C LEU A 79 -26.78 -8.07 3.64
N THR A 80 -25.97 -9.08 3.31
CA THR A 80 -25.54 -10.10 4.28
C THR A 80 -24.61 -9.53 5.35
N HIS A 81 -23.69 -8.64 4.96
CA HIS A 81 -22.63 -8.15 5.84
C HIS A 81 -22.98 -6.85 6.59
N CYS A 82 -23.90 -6.04 6.05
CA CYS A 82 -24.33 -4.76 6.62
C CYS A 82 -25.77 -4.80 7.18
N SER A 83 -26.42 -5.97 7.24
CA SER A 83 -27.78 -6.04 7.79
C SER A 83 -27.78 -5.75 9.30
N PRO A 84 -28.61 -4.81 9.78
CA PRO A 84 -28.79 -4.60 11.21
C PRO A 84 -29.43 -5.82 11.88
N ALA A 85 -29.25 -5.95 13.20
CA ALA A 85 -29.86 -7.02 13.97
C ALA A 85 -31.38 -7.06 13.77
N ARG A 86 -31.93 -8.27 13.55
CA ARG A 86 -33.36 -8.47 13.21
C ARG A 86 -34.31 -7.82 14.23
N ALA A 87 -33.95 -7.85 15.52
CA ALA A 87 -34.75 -7.22 16.57
C ALA A 87 -34.80 -5.69 16.42
N SER A 88 -33.66 -5.04 16.17
CA SER A 88 -33.57 -3.59 15.95
C SER A 88 -34.30 -3.16 14.68
N LEU A 89 -34.21 -3.97 13.63
CA LEU A 89 -34.93 -3.72 12.38
C LEU A 89 -36.45 -3.73 12.58
N LEU A 90 -36.99 -4.75 13.26
CA LEU A 90 -38.42 -4.86 13.53
C LEU A 90 -38.92 -3.70 14.41
N ALA A 91 -38.12 -3.31 15.41
CA ALA A 91 -38.42 -2.16 16.26
C ALA A 91 -38.45 -0.83 15.47
N SER A 92 -37.46 -0.59 14.60
CA SER A 92 -37.40 0.58 13.73
C SER A 92 -38.53 0.60 12.70
N GLN A 93 -38.90 -0.56 12.16
CA GLN A 93 -40.01 -0.70 11.22
C GLN A 93 -41.36 -0.40 11.87
N ALA A 94 -41.59 -0.91 13.08
CA ALA A 94 -42.77 -0.59 13.87
C ALA A 94 -42.84 0.92 14.18
N LEU A 95 -41.69 1.54 14.51
CA LEU A 95 -41.58 3.00 14.74
C LEU A 95 -41.96 3.79 13.51
N HIS A 96 -41.47 3.40 12.34
CA HIS A 96 -41.79 4.05 11.07
C HIS A 96 -43.25 3.88 10.65
N ARG A 97 -43.90 2.77 11.01
CA ARG A 97 -45.30 2.48 10.68
C ARG A 97 -46.29 3.02 11.71
N GLY A 98 -45.81 3.44 12.89
CA GLY A 98 -46.65 3.95 13.98
C GLY A 98 -47.35 2.86 14.80
N ASP A 99 -46.85 1.61 14.77
CA ASP A 99 -47.49 0.47 15.43
C ASP A 99 -47.16 0.41 16.93
N LEU A 100 -47.91 1.15 17.74
CA LEU A 100 -47.68 1.36 19.19
C LEU A 100 -47.69 0.08 20.06
N GLN A 101 -48.17 -1.05 19.55
CA GLN A 101 -48.33 -2.30 20.30
C GLN A 101 -47.06 -3.17 20.33
N GLN A 102 -46.04 -2.85 19.54
CA GLN A 102 -44.81 -3.65 19.42
C GLN A 102 -43.60 -3.03 20.14
N PHE A 103 -43.77 -1.89 20.82
CA PHE A 103 -42.67 -1.20 21.49
C PHE A 103 -42.48 -1.65 22.94
N SER A 104 -41.22 -1.89 23.31
CA SER A 104 -40.79 -1.94 24.72
C SER A 104 -40.50 -0.56 25.29
N THR A 105 -40.10 0.43 24.48
CA THR A 105 -39.78 1.81 24.88
C THR A 105 -39.87 2.81 23.70
N LEU A 106 -40.30 4.05 23.95
CA LEU A 106 -40.31 5.17 22.97
C LEU A 106 -39.03 6.03 22.99
N LEU A 107 -38.05 5.66 23.80
CA LEU A 107 -36.79 6.39 23.90
C LEU A 107 -35.88 6.01 22.73
N LEU A 108 -35.40 7.02 22.00
CA LEU A 108 -34.32 6.81 21.03
C LEU A 108 -33.07 6.30 21.79
N PRO A 109 -32.39 5.26 21.27
CA PRO A 109 -31.14 4.81 21.87
C PRO A 109 -30.16 5.98 21.94
N VAL A 110 -29.43 6.09 23.06
CA VAL A 110 -28.42 7.16 23.24
C VAL A 110 -27.44 7.10 22.07
N PRO A 111 -27.29 8.17 21.26
CA PRO A 111 -26.44 8.15 20.10
C PRO A 111 -24.99 8.17 20.57
N LYS A 112 -24.35 7.00 20.62
CA LYS A 112 -22.91 6.91 20.84
C LYS A 112 -22.15 6.91 19.52
N GLU A 113 -22.69 6.26 18.48
CA GLU A 113 -22.08 6.13 17.15
C GLU A 113 -23.17 6.03 16.05
N THR A 114 -22.78 6.22 14.79
CA THR A 114 -23.65 5.99 13.62
C THR A 114 -23.97 4.51 13.47
N LEU A 115 -25.07 4.19 12.78
CA LEU A 115 -25.50 2.80 12.58
C LEU A 115 -24.47 1.96 11.81
N LEU A 116 -23.86 2.56 10.79
CA LEU A 116 -22.77 1.98 10.01
C LEU A 116 -21.51 2.83 10.20
N PRO A 117 -20.32 2.19 10.18
CA PRO A 117 -19.07 2.93 10.27
C PRO A 117 -18.85 3.77 9.01
N THR A 118 -18.01 4.79 9.11
CA THR A 118 -17.69 5.70 7.99
C THR A 118 -17.12 4.96 6.77
N ASP A 119 -16.43 3.86 7.01
CA ASP A 119 -15.81 2.96 6.04
C ASP A 119 -16.66 1.71 5.76
N TRP A 120 -17.99 1.80 5.95
CA TRP A 120 -18.94 0.71 5.65
C TRP A 120 -18.77 0.06 4.27
N PRO A 121 -18.30 0.73 3.19
CA PRO A 121 -18.11 0.04 1.92
C PRO A 121 -17.04 -1.05 2.00
N PHE A 122 -16.16 -1.01 2.99
CA PHE A 122 -15.12 -2.02 3.19
C PHE A 122 -15.52 -3.07 4.22
N LEU A 123 -16.63 -2.88 4.94
CA LEU A 123 -17.05 -3.74 6.06
C LEU A 123 -17.04 -5.24 5.75
N PRO A 124 -17.54 -5.73 4.58
CA PRO A 124 -17.50 -7.16 4.28
C PRO A 124 -16.06 -7.70 4.23
N LEU A 125 -15.12 -6.93 3.69
CA LEU A 125 -13.71 -7.32 3.60
C LEU A 125 -13.04 -7.34 4.98
N ILE A 126 -13.38 -6.39 5.85
CA ILE A 126 -12.86 -6.33 7.22
C ILE A 126 -13.35 -7.54 8.01
N GLN A 127 -14.63 -7.89 7.87
CA GLN A 127 -15.20 -9.08 8.51
C GLN A 127 -14.51 -10.35 8.03
N LEU A 128 -14.23 -10.49 6.73
CA LEU A 128 -13.45 -11.61 6.19
C LEU A 128 -12.03 -11.66 6.77
N TYR A 129 -11.36 -10.52 6.86
CA TYR A 129 -10.02 -10.43 7.44
C TYR A 129 -10.00 -10.86 8.91
N HIS A 130 -10.95 -10.40 9.72
CA HIS A 130 -11.05 -10.82 11.12
C HIS A 130 -11.36 -12.32 11.24
N GLN A 131 -12.25 -12.85 10.40
CA GLN A 131 -12.54 -14.29 10.38
C GLN A 131 -11.30 -15.13 10.04
N ALA A 132 -10.51 -14.70 9.04
CA ALA A 132 -9.25 -15.36 8.68
C ALA A 132 -8.23 -15.28 9.81
N SER A 133 -8.16 -14.14 10.52
CA SER A 133 -7.24 -13.93 11.64
C SER A 133 -7.61 -14.77 12.88
N ASP A 134 -8.90 -14.88 13.19
CA ASP A 134 -9.41 -15.58 14.37
C ASP A 134 -9.50 -17.11 14.17
N THR A 135 -9.62 -17.58 12.93
CA THR A 135 -9.78 -19.01 12.60
C THR A 135 -8.83 -19.50 11.49
N PRO A 136 -7.51 -19.54 11.74
CA PRO A 136 -6.51 -19.92 10.74
C PRO A 136 -6.63 -21.36 10.23
N SER A 137 -7.34 -22.24 10.96
CA SER A 137 -7.56 -23.65 10.59
C SER A 137 -9.02 -23.98 10.25
N GLY A 138 -9.87 -22.95 10.12
CA GLY A 138 -11.30 -23.10 9.80
C GLY A 138 -11.54 -23.36 8.32
N VAL A 139 -12.70 -23.95 7.99
CA VAL A 139 -13.18 -23.99 6.60
C VAL A 139 -13.36 -22.54 6.15
N PRO A 140 -12.72 -22.11 5.03
CA PRO A 140 -12.91 -20.75 4.53
C PRO A 140 -14.41 -20.51 4.29
N PRO A 141 -14.91 -19.29 4.54
CA PRO A 141 -16.29 -18.96 4.25
C PRO A 141 -16.65 -19.38 2.83
N VAL A 142 -17.87 -19.88 2.64
CA VAL A 142 -18.34 -20.51 1.39
C VAL A 142 -18.17 -19.62 0.14
N ASP A 143 -17.93 -18.32 0.31
CA ASP A 143 -17.70 -17.38 -0.79
C ASP A 143 -16.73 -16.23 -0.46
N THR A 144 -15.54 -16.56 0.04
CA THR A 144 -14.46 -15.57 0.30
C THR A 144 -14.08 -14.81 -0.98
N LEU A 145 -13.80 -15.54 -2.07
CA LEU A 145 -13.42 -14.98 -3.36
C LEU A 145 -14.49 -14.04 -3.91
N GLY A 146 -15.75 -14.50 -3.99
CA GLY A 146 -16.82 -13.67 -4.52
C GLY A 146 -17.06 -12.44 -3.67
N THR A 147 -16.96 -12.54 -2.34
CA THR A 147 -17.14 -11.40 -1.44
C THR A 147 -16.04 -10.36 -1.64
N ALA A 148 -14.77 -10.78 -1.70
CA ALA A 148 -13.66 -9.87 -1.97
C ALA A 148 -13.80 -9.22 -3.36
N MET A 149 -14.14 -9.99 -4.40
CA MET A 149 -14.38 -9.48 -5.75
C MET A 149 -15.49 -8.43 -5.77
N ARG A 150 -16.64 -8.70 -5.13
CA ARG A 150 -17.78 -7.78 -5.10
C ARG A 150 -17.48 -6.47 -4.37
N VAL A 151 -16.71 -6.52 -3.29
CA VAL A 151 -16.25 -5.31 -2.58
C VAL A 151 -15.31 -4.50 -3.46
N LEU A 152 -14.33 -5.14 -4.10
CA LEU A 152 -13.38 -4.48 -5.00
C LEU A 152 -14.08 -3.88 -6.23
N GLN A 153 -15.01 -4.62 -6.84
CA GLN A 153 -15.85 -4.15 -7.94
C GLN A 153 -16.67 -2.92 -7.53
N TRP A 154 -17.35 -2.98 -6.38
CA TRP A 154 -18.10 -1.85 -5.86
C TRP A 154 -17.22 -0.61 -5.64
N TRP A 155 -16.02 -0.82 -5.10
CA TRP A 155 -15.05 0.24 -4.87
C TRP A 155 -14.58 0.87 -6.20
N VAL A 156 -14.20 0.06 -7.19
CA VAL A 156 -13.81 0.54 -8.52
C VAL A 156 -14.95 1.26 -9.22
N LEU A 157 -16.16 0.67 -9.20
CA LEU A 157 -17.33 1.17 -9.92
C LEU A 157 -17.83 2.50 -9.38
N VAL A 158 -18.24 2.50 -8.12
CA VAL A 158 -19.00 3.61 -7.57
C VAL A 158 -18.09 4.58 -6.87
N LEU A 159 -17.20 4.10 -6.02
CA LEU A 159 -16.55 4.95 -5.05
C LEU A 159 -15.35 5.70 -5.63
N GLU A 160 -14.52 5.06 -6.45
CA GLU A 160 -13.36 5.74 -7.06
C GLU A 160 -13.69 6.40 -8.40
N SER A 161 -14.61 5.81 -9.19
CA SER A 161 -14.87 6.27 -10.56
C SER A 161 -15.99 7.30 -10.64
N TRP A 162 -17.15 7.04 -10.04
CA TRP A 162 -18.34 7.89 -10.25
C TRP A 162 -18.70 8.75 -9.04
N ARG A 163 -18.31 8.37 -7.82
CA ARG A 163 -18.67 9.03 -6.55
C ARG A 163 -17.48 9.11 -5.58
N PRO A 164 -16.38 9.81 -5.96
CA PRO A 164 -15.22 10.01 -5.08
C PRO A 164 -15.55 10.72 -3.77
N GLU A 165 -16.60 11.53 -3.75
CA GLU A 165 -17.08 12.25 -2.57
C GLU A 165 -17.45 11.31 -1.41
N ALA A 166 -17.94 10.10 -1.71
CA ALA A 166 -18.29 9.11 -0.70
C ALA A 166 -17.04 8.54 0.01
N LEU A 167 -15.86 8.65 -0.60
CA LEU A 167 -14.57 8.22 -0.03
C LEU A 167 -13.78 9.35 0.61
N TRP A 168 -14.21 10.61 0.52
CA TRP A 168 -13.47 11.71 1.15
C TRP A 168 -13.37 11.58 2.66
N THR A 169 -14.34 10.92 3.29
CA THR A 169 -14.33 10.62 4.72
C THR A 169 -13.38 9.47 5.07
N VAL A 170 -12.96 8.66 4.09
CA VAL A 170 -12.05 7.53 4.29
C VAL A 170 -10.63 7.93 3.87
N PRO A 171 -9.67 7.95 4.80
CA PRO A 171 -8.30 8.36 4.49
C PRO A 171 -7.67 7.39 3.46
N PRO A 172 -6.80 7.88 2.57
CA PRO A 172 -6.11 7.03 1.57
C PRO A 172 -5.32 5.88 2.20
N ALA A 173 -4.80 6.05 3.42
CA ALA A 173 -4.09 4.99 4.13
C ALA A 173 -5.02 3.85 4.57
N ALA A 174 -6.26 4.16 4.95
CA ALA A 174 -7.25 3.12 5.20
C ALA A 174 -7.57 2.36 3.92
N ARG A 175 -7.71 3.05 2.77
CA ARG A 175 -7.88 2.39 1.46
C ARG A 175 -6.72 1.45 1.12
N LEU A 176 -5.48 1.88 1.34
CA LEU A 176 -4.31 1.03 1.16
C LEU A 176 -4.33 -0.19 2.11
N ALA A 177 -4.64 0.03 3.39
CA ALA A 177 -4.79 -1.05 4.36
C ALA A 177 -5.86 -2.06 3.94
N ARG A 178 -6.98 -1.61 3.38
CA ARG A 178 -8.02 -2.50 2.83
C ARG A 178 -7.49 -3.33 1.66
N LEU A 179 -6.71 -2.76 0.76
CA LEU A 179 -6.07 -3.54 -0.31
C LEU A 179 -5.16 -4.62 0.26
N MET A 180 -4.34 -4.28 1.27
CA MET A 180 -3.49 -5.26 1.95
C MET A 180 -4.31 -6.37 2.62
N CYS A 181 -5.43 -6.04 3.25
CA CYS A 181 -6.33 -7.03 3.84
C CYS A 181 -6.81 -8.07 2.80
N VAL A 182 -7.03 -7.71 1.53
CA VAL A 182 -7.43 -8.68 0.48
C VAL A 182 -6.42 -9.82 0.38
N PHE A 183 -5.12 -9.51 0.44
CA PHE A 183 -4.06 -10.52 0.36
C PHE A 183 -3.95 -11.34 1.64
N LEU A 184 -4.29 -10.74 2.79
CA LEU A 184 -4.22 -11.41 4.09
C LEU A 184 -5.42 -12.33 4.37
N VAL A 185 -6.54 -12.19 3.64
CA VAL A 185 -7.72 -13.03 3.86
C VAL A 185 -7.45 -14.49 3.46
N ASP A 186 -6.76 -14.72 2.34
CA ASP A 186 -6.52 -16.05 1.80
C ASP A 186 -5.26 -16.06 0.90
N SER A 187 -4.46 -17.12 1.03
CA SER A 187 -3.17 -17.28 0.35
C SER A 187 -3.25 -17.48 -1.16
N GLU A 188 -4.43 -17.74 -1.72
CA GLU A 188 -4.63 -17.97 -3.16
C GLU A 188 -5.47 -16.84 -3.80
N LEU A 189 -6.22 -16.08 -3.00
CA LEU A 189 -7.10 -15.02 -3.49
C LEU A 189 -6.40 -13.97 -4.37
N PHE A 190 -5.16 -13.61 -4.04
CA PHE A 190 -4.40 -12.64 -4.83
C PHE A 190 -3.89 -13.18 -6.16
N ARG A 191 -3.93 -14.49 -6.39
CA ARG A 191 -3.52 -15.12 -7.66
C ARG A 191 -4.63 -15.10 -8.70
N GLU A 192 -5.86 -14.88 -8.25
CA GLU A 192 -7.00 -14.79 -9.13
C GLU A 192 -6.87 -13.55 -10.02
N ILE A 193 -6.71 -13.77 -11.33
CA ILE A 193 -6.61 -12.74 -12.37
C ILE A 193 -7.66 -11.62 -12.21
N PRO A 194 -8.96 -11.89 -11.96
CA PRO A 194 -9.92 -10.81 -11.78
C PRO A 194 -9.63 -9.94 -10.56
N VAL A 195 -9.14 -10.52 -9.45
CA VAL A 195 -8.76 -9.79 -8.25
C VAL A 195 -7.52 -8.93 -8.53
N GLN A 196 -6.51 -9.50 -9.19
CA GLN A 196 -5.28 -8.77 -9.57
C GLN A 196 -5.60 -7.52 -10.40
N ARG A 197 -6.50 -7.63 -11.39
CA ARG A 197 -6.91 -6.51 -12.24
C ARG A 197 -7.57 -5.39 -11.43
N LEU A 198 -8.47 -5.75 -10.52
CA LEU A 198 -9.17 -4.78 -9.67
C LEU A 198 -8.21 -4.10 -8.69
N VAL A 199 -7.34 -4.87 -8.04
CA VAL A 199 -6.33 -4.35 -7.10
C VAL A 199 -5.34 -3.45 -7.84
N ALA A 200 -4.85 -3.84 -9.02
CA ALA A 200 -3.94 -3.03 -9.82
C ALA A 200 -4.58 -1.69 -10.23
N ALA A 201 -5.84 -1.70 -10.65
CA ALA A 201 -6.58 -0.47 -10.98
C ALA A 201 -6.73 0.44 -9.75
N LEU A 202 -7.06 -0.11 -8.58
CA LEU A 202 -7.19 0.66 -7.33
C LEU A 202 -5.84 1.18 -6.81
N LEU A 203 -4.78 0.39 -6.93
CA LEU A 203 -3.42 0.80 -6.58
C LEU A 203 -2.96 1.97 -7.44
N ALA A 204 -3.18 1.90 -8.76
CA ALA A 204 -2.85 2.99 -9.68
C ALA A 204 -3.56 4.31 -9.28
N ARG A 205 -4.80 4.24 -8.79
CA ARG A 205 -5.55 5.40 -8.29
C ARG A 205 -4.93 6.01 -7.03
N LEU A 206 -4.53 5.18 -6.07
CA LEU A 206 -3.84 5.65 -4.86
C LEU A 206 -2.49 6.31 -5.16
N CYS A 207 -1.85 5.88 -6.24
CA CYS A 207 -0.54 6.39 -6.67
C CYS A 207 -0.62 7.62 -7.56
N GLN A 208 -1.81 8.12 -7.87
CA GLN A 208 -1.96 9.36 -8.63
C GLN A 208 -1.37 10.55 -7.86
N PRO A 209 -0.76 11.53 -8.56
CA PRO A 209 -0.07 12.67 -7.94
C PRO A 209 -0.99 13.55 -7.08
N GLN A 210 -2.31 13.46 -7.27
CA GLN A 210 -3.30 14.19 -6.48
C GLN A 210 -3.58 13.52 -5.12
N VAL A 211 -3.57 12.19 -5.07
CA VAL A 211 -3.92 11.41 -3.87
C VAL A 211 -2.68 11.05 -3.07
N LEU A 212 -1.58 10.69 -3.75
CA LEU A 212 -0.34 10.24 -3.12
C LEU A 212 0.19 11.21 -2.03
N PRO A 213 0.18 12.55 -2.21
CA PRO A 213 0.62 13.48 -1.15
C PRO A 213 -0.24 13.43 0.12
N SER A 214 -1.51 13.07 0.01
CA SER A 214 -2.46 12.96 1.13
C SER A 214 -2.42 11.60 1.86
N LEU A 215 -1.61 10.66 1.37
CA LEU A 215 -1.41 9.36 1.99
C LEU A 215 -0.61 9.51 3.28
N ASN A 216 -1.28 9.39 4.43
CA ASN A 216 -0.66 9.42 5.76
C ASN A 216 -0.92 8.09 6.48
N LEU A 217 0.14 7.31 6.72
CA LEU A 217 0.06 5.98 7.33
C LEU A 217 -0.07 6.00 8.86
N ASP A 218 0.15 7.16 9.49
CA ASP A 218 0.06 7.31 10.95
C ASP A 218 -1.36 7.62 11.42
N CYS A 219 -2.36 7.59 10.52
CA CYS A 219 -3.76 7.82 10.87
C CYS A 219 -4.40 6.58 11.53
N PRO A 220 -5.38 6.77 12.45
CA PRO A 220 -6.13 5.65 13.00
C PRO A 220 -6.91 4.93 11.89
N LEU A 221 -6.86 3.60 11.92
CA LEU A 221 -7.52 2.73 10.95
C LEU A 221 -8.73 2.06 11.63
N PRO A 222 -9.98 2.43 11.28
CA PRO A 222 -11.16 1.77 11.84
C PRO A 222 -11.12 0.25 11.62
N GLY A 223 -11.34 -0.54 12.67
CA GLY A 223 -11.33 -2.01 12.58
C GLY A 223 -9.95 -2.65 12.38
N LEU A 224 -8.86 -1.91 12.51
CA LEU A 224 -7.49 -2.46 12.53
C LEU A 224 -6.73 -1.88 13.73
N THR A 225 -5.69 -2.57 14.22
CA THR A 225 -4.91 -2.10 15.38
C THR A 225 -4.04 -0.90 15.00
N SER A 226 -3.13 -1.09 14.04
CA SER A 226 -2.22 -0.07 13.52
C SER A 226 -1.70 -0.45 12.13
N PHE A 227 -1.21 0.55 11.37
CA PHE A 227 -0.59 0.28 10.07
C PHE A 227 0.72 -0.54 10.19
N PRO A 228 1.64 -0.28 11.14
CA PRO A 228 2.84 -1.09 11.31
C PRO A 228 2.56 -2.57 11.59
N ASP A 229 1.58 -2.89 12.44
CA ASP A 229 1.24 -4.30 12.76
C ASP A 229 0.68 -5.02 11.52
N LEU A 230 -0.19 -4.33 10.76
CA LEU A 230 -0.70 -4.83 9.49
C LEU A 230 0.44 -5.06 8.51
N TYR A 231 1.39 -4.13 8.42
CA TYR A 231 2.52 -4.24 7.50
C TYR A 231 3.46 -5.39 7.87
N ALA A 232 3.72 -5.62 9.16
CA ALA A 232 4.48 -6.79 9.63
C ALA A 232 3.81 -8.10 9.20
N SER A 233 2.50 -8.23 9.45
CA SER A 233 1.71 -9.40 9.01
C SER A 233 1.73 -9.57 7.49
N PHE A 234 1.71 -8.46 6.75
CA PHE A 234 1.79 -8.44 5.28
C PHE A 234 3.17 -8.88 4.77
N LEU A 235 4.26 -8.50 5.44
CA LEU A 235 5.62 -8.95 5.11
C LEU A 235 5.80 -10.45 5.37
N GLU A 236 5.29 -10.95 6.50
CA GLU A 236 5.28 -12.39 6.81
C GLU A 236 4.54 -13.18 5.72
N HIS A 237 3.34 -12.71 5.35
CA HIS A 237 2.56 -13.34 4.30
C HIS A 237 3.27 -13.28 2.94
N PHE A 238 3.92 -12.16 2.62
CA PHE A 238 4.71 -12.02 1.39
C PHE A 238 5.86 -13.03 1.35
N GLU A 239 6.61 -13.17 2.44
CA GLU A 239 7.71 -14.13 2.53
C GLU A 239 7.22 -15.58 2.38
N ALA A 240 6.04 -15.90 2.92
CA ALA A 240 5.47 -17.23 2.90
C ALA A 240 4.90 -17.64 1.52
N VAL A 241 4.13 -16.76 0.87
CA VAL A 241 3.29 -17.16 -0.27
C VAL A 241 3.35 -16.25 -1.50
N SER A 242 4.21 -15.22 -1.55
CA SER A 242 4.21 -14.28 -2.69
C SER A 242 4.65 -14.90 -4.02
N PHE A 243 5.53 -15.91 -4.00
CA PHE A 243 6.20 -16.47 -5.20
C PHE A 243 6.78 -15.41 -6.15
N GLY A 244 7.11 -14.22 -5.65
CA GLY A 244 7.61 -13.11 -6.44
C GLY A 244 6.57 -12.36 -7.28
N ASP A 245 5.29 -12.41 -6.89
CA ASP A 245 4.24 -11.63 -7.56
C ASP A 245 4.54 -10.12 -7.55
N HIS A 246 4.47 -9.50 -8.73
CA HIS A 246 4.81 -8.09 -8.92
C HIS A 246 3.79 -7.15 -8.25
N LEU A 247 2.49 -7.49 -8.26
CA LEU A 247 1.46 -6.64 -7.68
C LEU A 247 1.57 -6.63 -6.15
N PHE A 248 1.82 -7.80 -5.56
CA PHE A 248 2.13 -7.94 -4.14
C PHE A 248 3.40 -7.16 -3.79
N GLY A 249 4.48 -7.31 -4.58
CA GLY A 249 5.71 -6.55 -4.41
C GLY A 249 5.51 -5.03 -4.49
N ALA A 250 4.65 -4.55 -5.40
CA ALA A 250 4.31 -3.12 -5.51
C ALA A 250 3.61 -2.59 -4.25
N LEU A 251 2.71 -3.38 -3.65
CA LEU A 251 2.06 -3.04 -2.37
C LEU A 251 3.04 -3.08 -1.19
N VAL A 252 4.02 -3.99 -1.20
CA VAL A 252 5.09 -4.02 -0.19
C VAL A 252 5.99 -2.79 -0.30
N LEU A 253 6.29 -2.35 -1.53
CA LEU A 253 7.18 -1.21 -1.78
C LEU A 253 6.52 0.13 -1.49
N LEU A 254 5.22 0.31 -1.77
CA LEU A 254 4.55 1.62 -1.64
C LEU A 254 4.76 2.33 -0.28
N PRO A 255 4.66 1.66 0.88
CA PRO A 255 4.90 2.26 2.20
C PRO A 255 6.37 2.53 2.55
N LEU A 256 7.33 2.09 1.73
CA LEU A 256 8.77 2.22 2.00
C LEU A 256 9.37 3.54 1.48
N GLN A 257 8.55 4.44 0.97
CA GLN A 257 8.98 5.78 0.58
C GLN A 257 9.57 6.54 1.78
N ARG A 258 10.46 7.49 1.50
CA ARG A 258 11.16 8.23 2.55
C ARG A 258 10.27 9.11 3.42
N ARG A 259 9.09 9.49 2.91
CA ARG A 259 8.09 10.27 3.66
C ARG A 259 7.47 9.51 4.84
N PHE A 260 7.52 8.18 4.82
CA PHE A 260 6.88 7.35 5.83
C PHE A 260 7.84 6.94 6.94
N SER A 261 7.25 6.47 8.04
CA SER A 261 7.98 6.04 9.24
C SER A 261 9.09 5.05 8.90
N VAL A 262 10.25 5.27 9.52
CA VAL A 262 11.43 4.40 9.36
C VAL A 262 11.19 2.99 9.87
N THR A 263 10.23 2.79 10.78
CA THR A 263 9.88 1.49 11.35
C THR A 263 9.53 0.47 10.27
N LEU A 264 8.82 0.88 9.20
CA LEU A 264 8.44 -0.02 8.10
C LEU A 264 9.67 -0.50 7.32
N ARG A 265 10.63 0.39 7.07
CA ARG A 265 11.90 0.06 6.42
C ARG A 265 12.79 -0.80 7.31
N LEU A 266 12.79 -0.54 8.62
CA LEU A 266 13.50 -1.37 9.60
C LEU A 266 12.91 -2.79 9.70
N ALA A 267 11.58 -2.94 9.66
CA ALA A 267 10.93 -4.24 9.67
C ALA A 267 11.39 -5.09 8.46
N LEU A 268 11.39 -4.52 7.25
CA LEU A 268 11.83 -5.24 6.06
C LEU A 268 13.33 -5.61 6.10
N PHE A 269 14.20 -4.65 6.40
CA PHE A 269 15.66 -4.87 6.34
C PHE A 269 16.25 -5.51 7.60
N GLY A 270 15.53 -5.47 8.71
CA GLY A 270 15.92 -6.04 9.99
C GLY A 270 15.39 -7.46 10.18
N GLU A 271 14.07 -7.63 10.02
CA GLU A 271 13.36 -8.86 10.40
C GLU A 271 13.07 -9.73 9.17
N HIS A 272 12.58 -9.12 8.07
CA HIS A 272 12.14 -9.84 6.86
C HIS A 272 13.14 -9.78 5.70
N VAL A 273 14.43 -9.99 5.99
CA VAL A 273 15.48 -9.97 4.95
C VAL A 273 15.24 -11.05 3.88
N GLY A 274 14.56 -12.15 4.22
CA GLY A 274 14.17 -13.20 3.28
C GLY A 274 13.24 -12.70 2.17
N ALA A 275 12.34 -11.76 2.48
CA ALA A 275 11.42 -11.15 1.52
C ALA A 275 12.16 -10.42 0.38
N LEU A 276 13.36 -9.88 0.61
CA LEU A 276 14.16 -9.20 -0.41
C LEU A 276 14.47 -10.09 -1.63
N ARG A 277 14.49 -11.42 -1.46
CA ARG A 277 14.75 -12.35 -2.58
C ARG A 277 13.55 -12.52 -3.52
N ALA A 278 12.34 -12.30 -3.00
CA ALA A 278 11.11 -12.41 -3.76
C ALA A 278 10.63 -11.04 -4.32
N LEU A 279 11.21 -9.91 -3.90
CA LEU A 279 10.84 -8.58 -4.36
C LEU A 279 11.42 -8.20 -5.74
N GLY A 280 11.13 -9.02 -6.75
CA GLY A 280 11.64 -8.88 -8.13
C GLY A 280 10.97 -7.81 -9.00
N LEU A 281 10.21 -6.88 -8.43
CA LEU A 281 9.48 -5.87 -9.19
C LEU A 281 10.45 -5.02 -10.04
N PRO A 282 10.28 -4.95 -11.37
CA PRO A 282 11.16 -4.15 -12.22
C PRO A 282 10.87 -2.64 -12.05
N LEU A 283 11.90 -1.83 -12.27
CA LEU A 283 11.86 -0.37 -12.05
C LEU A 283 10.81 0.35 -12.92
N ASN A 284 10.46 -0.21 -14.08
CA ASN A 284 9.45 0.32 -14.98
C ASN A 284 8.00 0.05 -14.52
N GLN A 285 7.79 -0.90 -13.61
CA GLN A 285 6.48 -1.23 -13.04
C GLN A 285 6.29 -0.64 -11.64
N LEU A 286 7.20 0.24 -11.21
CA LEU A 286 7.13 0.88 -9.90
C LEU A 286 5.91 1.84 -9.86
N PRO A 287 5.04 1.75 -8.84
CA PRO A 287 3.82 2.56 -8.81
C PRO A 287 4.07 4.05 -8.56
N VAL A 288 5.26 4.39 -8.04
CA VAL A 288 5.67 5.76 -7.68
C VAL A 288 7.09 5.99 -8.19
N SER A 289 7.46 7.23 -8.53
CA SER A 289 8.82 7.57 -8.95
C SER A 289 9.87 7.09 -7.93
N LEU A 290 11.00 6.58 -8.44
CA LEU A 290 12.13 6.12 -7.63
C LEU A 290 12.66 7.22 -6.69
N GLU A 291 12.51 8.49 -7.09
CA GLU A 291 12.90 9.66 -6.29
C GLU A 291 12.20 9.72 -4.92
N CYS A 292 10.96 9.22 -4.82
CA CYS A 292 10.22 9.17 -3.54
C CYS A 292 10.85 8.21 -2.52
N TYR A 293 11.72 7.32 -2.97
CA TYR A 293 12.44 6.36 -2.13
C TYR A 293 13.87 6.80 -1.83
N THR A 294 14.50 7.55 -2.72
CA THR A 294 15.90 8.00 -2.56
C THR A 294 16.01 9.38 -1.91
N GLY A 295 14.97 10.20 -1.96
CA GLY A 295 14.96 11.55 -1.40
C GLY A 295 13.87 11.76 -0.34
N PRO A 296 14.15 12.45 0.78
CA PRO A 296 15.46 12.93 1.26
C PRO A 296 16.42 11.78 1.64
N PRO A 297 17.74 12.04 1.80
CA PRO A 297 18.70 11.04 2.26
C PRO A 297 18.31 10.46 3.63
N GLU A 298 18.72 9.23 3.91
CA GLU A 298 18.40 8.54 5.15
C GLU A 298 19.18 9.10 6.36
N ASP A 299 18.46 9.39 7.45
CA ASP A 299 19.05 9.90 8.69
C ASP A 299 19.26 8.81 9.75
N ASN A 300 18.55 7.67 9.64
CA ASN A 300 18.61 6.60 10.62
C ASN A 300 19.86 5.72 10.43
N LEU A 301 20.79 5.81 11.40
CA LEU A 301 22.05 5.07 11.39
C LEU A 301 21.86 3.54 11.36
N ALA A 302 20.89 3.00 12.10
CA ALA A 302 20.66 1.56 12.17
C ALA A 302 20.20 1.03 10.80
N LEU A 303 19.30 1.75 10.12
CA LEU A 303 18.85 1.38 8.79
C LEU A 303 19.98 1.48 7.75
N LEU A 304 20.80 2.53 7.79
CA LEU A 304 21.98 2.67 6.93
C LEU A 304 22.98 1.51 7.11
N GLN A 305 23.19 1.07 8.35
CA GLN A 305 24.00 -0.11 8.65
C GLN A 305 23.38 -1.39 8.08
N LEU A 306 22.06 -1.54 8.13
CA LEU A 306 21.36 -2.68 7.51
C LEU A 306 21.43 -2.65 5.98
N TYR A 307 21.27 -1.48 5.34
CA TYR A 307 21.48 -1.31 3.90
C TYR A 307 22.89 -1.72 3.50
N PHE A 308 23.90 -1.22 4.21
CA PHE A 308 25.28 -1.58 3.95
C PHE A 308 25.52 -3.08 4.16
N ARG A 309 25.03 -3.66 5.26
CA ARG A 309 25.17 -5.08 5.56
C ARG A 309 24.57 -5.95 4.48
N THR A 310 23.34 -5.67 4.06
CA THR A 310 22.61 -6.48 3.06
C THR A 310 23.24 -6.42 1.67
N LEU A 311 23.84 -5.29 1.30
CA LEU A 311 24.64 -5.15 0.07
C LEU A 311 25.93 -5.98 0.15
N VAL A 312 26.71 -5.83 1.22
CA VAL A 312 28.01 -6.51 1.37
C VAL A 312 27.87 -8.02 1.54
N THR A 313 26.84 -8.50 2.24
CA THR A 313 26.56 -9.94 2.38
C THR A 313 25.95 -10.55 1.12
N GLY A 314 25.60 -9.73 0.12
CA GLY A 314 24.94 -10.18 -1.11
C GLY A 314 23.53 -10.72 -0.87
N ALA A 315 22.89 -10.35 0.25
CA ALA A 315 21.48 -10.62 0.50
C ALA A 315 20.58 -9.78 -0.41
N LEU A 316 21.00 -8.54 -0.68
CA LEU A 316 20.37 -7.64 -1.64
C LEU A 316 21.16 -7.64 -2.95
N ARG A 317 20.51 -8.03 -4.05
CA ARG A 317 21.12 -8.10 -5.39
C ARG A 317 20.24 -7.41 -6.42
N PRO A 318 20.82 -6.82 -7.48
CA PRO A 318 20.04 -6.12 -8.51
C PRO A 318 19.06 -7.05 -9.24
N HIS A 319 19.41 -8.33 -9.42
CA HIS A 319 18.55 -9.31 -10.10
C HIS A 319 17.36 -9.81 -9.24
N TRP A 320 17.44 -9.66 -7.91
CA TRP A 320 16.40 -10.13 -6.99
C TRP A 320 15.50 -9.02 -6.49
N CYS A 321 16.08 -7.84 -6.25
CA CYS A 321 15.32 -6.67 -5.85
C CYS A 321 15.95 -5.38 -6.42
N PRO A 322 15.69 -5.07 -7.70
CA PRO A 322 16.33 -3.94 -8.37
C PRO A 322 15.96 -2.59 -7.73
N VAL A 323 14.70 -2.44 -7.30
CA VAL A 323 14.20 -1.20 -6.68
C VAL A 323 14.94 -0.91 -5.37
N LEU A 324 14.91 -1.85 -4.42
CA LEU A 324 15.54 -1.62 -3.12
C LEU A 324 17.06 -1.64 -3.20
N TYR A 325 17.64 -2.34 -4.17
CA TYR A 325 19.07 -2.25 -4.46
C TYR A 325 19.48 -0.82 -4.84
N ALA A 326 18.77 -0.20 -5.79
CA ALA A 326 19.01 1.19 -6.17
C ALA A 326 18.84 2.15 -4.97
N VAL A 327 17.81 1.95 -4.16
CA VAL A 327 17.54 2.76 -2.95
C VAL A 327 18.65 2.63 -1.91
N ALA A 328 19.10 1.40 -1.62
CA ALA A 328 20.17 1.16 -0.67
C ALA A 328 21.49 1.77 -1.14
N VAL A 329 21.84 1.62 -2.42
CA VAL A 329 23.05 2.24 -3.01
C VAL A 329 22.98 3.77 -2.91
N ALA A 330 21.83 4.38 -3.23
CA ALA A 330 21.64 5.82 -3.14
C ALA A 330 21.84 6.37 -1.72
N HIS A 331 21.25 5.72 -0.72
CA HIS A 331 21.35 6.14 0.68
C HIS A 331 22.74 5.90 1.27
N VAL A 332 23.35 4.76 0.98
CA VAL A 332 24.72 4.47 1.43
C VAL A 332 25.72 5.42 0.79
N ASN A 333 25.60 5.71 -0.52
CA ASN A 333 26.44 6.70 -1.19
C ASN A 333 26.28 8.09 -0.57
N SER A 334 25.03 8.52 -0.38
CA SER A 334 24.73 9.82 0.22
C SER A 334 25.30 9.94 1.64
N PHE A 335 25.20 8.88 2.44
CA PHE A 335 25.72 8.84 3.81
C PHE A 335 27.25 8.87 3.87
N ILE A 336 27.91 8.02 3.08
CA ILE A 336 29.38 7.92 3.00
C ILE A 336 30.03 9.25 2.60
N PHE A 337 29.38 9.99 1.70
CA PHE A 337 29.90 11.28 1.20
C PHE A 337 29.26 12.50 1.85
N SER A 338 28.36 12.30 2.83
CA SER A 338 27.77 13.42 3.59
C SER A 338 28.86 14.11 4.42
N GLN A 339 28.92 15.44 4.33
CA GLN A 339 29.86 16.27 5.09
C GLN A 339 29.09 17.20 6.02
N ASP A 340 28.11 16.66 6.76
CA ASP A 340 27.35 17.48 7.71
C ASP A 340 28.22 17.86 8.92
N PRO A 341 28.56 19.16 9.12
CA PRO A 341 29.38 19.60 10.25
C PRO A 341 28.71 19.34 11.61
N LYS A 342 27.38 19.14 11.66
CA LYS A 342 26.61 18.92 12.90
C LYS A 342 26.48 17.45 13.29
N SER A 343 27.01 16.52 12.49
CA SER A 343 26.96 15.08 12.79
C SER A 343 27.76 14.70 14.03
N SER A 344 27.24 13.77 14.83
CA SER A 344 27.92 13.26 16.03
C SER A 344 29.18 12.47 15.67
N ASP A 345 30.09 12.33 16.63
CA ASP A 345 31.35 11.60 16.40
C ASP A 345 31.11 10.11 16.10
N GLU A 346 30.04 9.52 16.65
CA GLU A 346 29.61 8.16 16.34
C GLU A 346 29.22 8.01 14.87
N VAL A 347 28.43 8.95 14.33
CA VAL A 347 28.02 8.96 12.92
C VAL A 347 29.25 9.06 12.02
N LYS A 348 30.20 9.96 12.34
CA LYS A 348 31.45 10.11 11.58
C LYS A 348 32.33 8.86 11.64
N ALA A 349 32.38 8.18 12.78
CA ALA A 349 33.12 6.92 12.91
C ALA A 349 32.53 5.81 12.04
N VAL A 350 31.19 5.68 12.04
CA VAL A 350 30.48 4.71 11.19
C VAL A 350 30.66 5.04 9.71
N GLN A 351 30.58 6.30 9.31
CA GLN A 351 30.83 6.74 7.94
C GLN A 351 32.22 6.33 7.45
N ARG A 352 33.26 6.63 8.25
CA ARG A 352 34.65 6.24 7.92
C ARG A 352 34.79 4.72 7.82
N SER A 353 34.19 3.98 8.76
CA SER A 353 34.23 2.52 8.76
C SER A 353 33.56 1.93 7.51
N MET A 354 32.37 2.42 7.15
CA MET A 354 31.68 2.00 5.93
C MET A 354 32.47 2.33 4.68
N LEU A 355 33.05 3.53 4.59
CA LEU A 355 33.85 3.93 3.44
C LEU A 355 35.17 3.17 3.30
N GLN A 356 35.80 2.80 4.42
CA GLN A 356 36.96 1.90 4.41
C GLN A 356 36.56 0.51 3.92
N ARG A 357 35.44 -0.02 4.41
CA ARG A 357 34.92 -1.32 3.97
C ARG A 357 34.52 -1.32 2.51
N THR A 358 33.91 -0.24 1.99
CA THR A 358 33.59 -0.15 0.55
C THR A 358 34.83 -0.13 -0.33
N TRP A 359 35.91 0.54 0.11
CA TRP A 359 37.17 0.54 -0.62
C TRP A 359 37.80 -0.85 -0.70
N LEU A 360 37.72 -1.61 0.40
CA LEU A 360 38.24 -2.98 0.54
C LEU A 360 37.30 -4.07 0.00
N LEU A 361 36.17 -3.71 -0.61
CA LEU A 361 35.26 -4.70 -1.21
C LEU A 361 35.96 -5.45 -2.33
N ALA A 362 35.87 -6.78 -2.27
CA ALA A 362 36.32 -7.67 -3.35
C ALA A 362 35.40 -7.62 -4.58
N ASP A 363 34.12 -7.28 -4.38
CA ASP A 363 33.17 -7.10 -5.47
C ASP A 363 33.38 -5.74 -6.13
N GLU A 364 34.08 -5.77 -7.27
CA GLU A 364 34.37 -4.63 -8.11
C GLU A 364 33.12 -3.90 -8.61
N CYS A 365 32.04 -4.63 -8.90
CA CYS A 365 30.80 -4.09 -9.42
C CYS A 365 30.07 -3.29 -8.34
N LEU A 366 29.88 -3.89 -7.15
CA LEU A 366 29.27 -3.20 -6.02
C LEU A 366 30.10 -1.98 -5.57
N ARG A 367 31.43 -2.10 -5.58
CA ARG A 367 32.33 -0.98 -5.27
C ARG A 367 32.14 0.18 -6.24
N GLN A 368 32.03 -0.09 -7.53
CA GLN A 368 31.76 0.94 -8.54
C GLN A 368 30.40 1.61 -8.30
N HIS A 369 29.34 0.82 -8.05
CA HIS A 369 28.01 1.34 -7.75
C HIS A 369 28.00 2.28 -6.53
N LEU A 370 28.63 1.86 -5.42
CA LEU A 370 28.64 2.65 -4.19
C LEU A 370 29.48 3.92 -4.27
N LEU A 371 30.56 3.94 -5.05
CA LEU A 371 31.44 5.11 -5.15
C LEU A 371 30.98 6.11 -6.23
N HIS A 372 30.52 5.59 -7.37
CA HIS A 372 30.23 6.40 -8.56
C HIS A 372 28.75 6.75 -8.73
N TYR A 373 27.86 6.37 -7.80
CA TYR A 373 26.46 6.78 -7.85
C TYR A 373 26.30 8.30 -8.00
N LYS A 374 25.46 8.70 -8.96
CA LYS A 374 25.11 10.09 -9.30
C LYS A 374 23.67 10.42 -8.93
N LEU A 375 22.70 9.83 -9.64
CA LEU A 375 21.28 10.15 -9.54
C LEU A 375 20.41 8.91 -9.78
N PRO A 376 19.21 8.84 -9.18
CA PRO A 376 18.26 7.77 -9.45
C PRO A 376 17.72 7.93 -10.88
N SER A 377 17.59 6.83 -11.63
CA SER A 377 17.05 6.84 -12.99
C SER A 377 16.36 5.52 -13.30
N SER A 378 15.04 5.56 -13.52
CA SER A 378 14.24 4.37 -13.85
C SER A 378 14.41 3.89 -15.29
N SER A 379 15.08 4.67 -16.16
CA SER A 379 15.33 4.29 -17.56
C SER A 379 16.49 3.33 -17.73
N LEU A 380 17.34 3.20 -16.72
CA LEU A 380 18.50 2.29 -16.72
C LEU A 380 18.15 0.98 -15.99
N PRO A 381 18.73 -0.16 -16.42
CA PRO A 381 18.43 -1.47 -15.83
C PRO A 381 18.80 -1.56 -14.34
N GLU A 382 19.79 -0.80 -13.91
CA GLU A 382 20.28 -0.78 -12.52
C GLU A 382 19.54 0.24 -11.64
N GLY A 383 18.75 1.14 -12.23
CA GLY A 383 17.97 2.15 -11.51
C GLY A 383 18.70 3.43 -11.15
N PHE A 384 19.93 3.63 -11.62
CA PHE A 384 20.71 4.83 -11.33
C PHE A 384 21.78 5.13 -12.38
N GLU A 385 22.19 6.40 -12.44
CA GLU A 385 23.32 6.86 -13.23
C GLU A 385 24.63 6.78 -12.43
N LEU A 386 25.71 6.40 -13.10
CA LEU A 386 27.06 6.40 -12.56
C LEU A 386 27.90 7.53 -13.17
N TYR A 387 28.79 8.11 -12.36
CA TYR A 387 29.84 8.99 -12.83
C TYR A 387 30.92 8.19 -13.55
N SER A 388 31.37 8.67 -14.71
CA SER A 388 32.52 8.11 -15.43
C SER A 388 33.86 8.36 -14.72
N GLN A 389 33.94 9.45 -13.94
CA GLN A 389 35.08 9.81 -13.10
C GLN A 389 34.57 10.35 -11.76
N LEU A 390 35.20 9.93 -10.65
CA LEU A 390 34.82 10.40 -9.32
C LEU A 390 34.93 11.93 -9.23
N PRO A 391 33.89 12.62 -8.71
CA PRO A 391 33.98 14.04 -8.44
C PRO A 391 35.19 14.37 -7.56
N PRO A 392 35.90 15.48 -7.82
CA PRO A 392 37.18 15.79 -7.15
C PRO A 392 37.05 15.91 -5.64
N LEU A 393 35.90 16.36 -5.13
CA LEU A 393 35.61 16.41 -3.68
C LEU A 393 35.56 15.02 -3.05
N ARG A 394 34.94 14.04 -3.72
CA ARG A 394 34.88 12.65 -3.26
C ARG A 394 36.26 12.00 -3.35
N GLN A 395 37.00 12.29 -4.42
CA GLN A 395 38.35 11.79 -4.62
C GLN A 395 39.32 12.32 -3.56
N GLN A 396 39.26 13.62 -3.22
CA GLN A 396 40.04 14.20 -2.12
C GLN A 396 39.67 13.58 -0.77
N HIS A 397 38.38 13.31 -0.53
CA HIS A 397 37.93 12.66 0.70
C HIS A 397 38.47 11.22 0.81
N LEU A 398 38.42 10.45 -0.27
CA LEU A 398 39.00 9.11 -0.35
C LEU A 398 40.52 9.14 -0.15
N GLN A 399 41.23 10.10 -0.76
CA GLN A 399 42.68 10.25 -0.60
C GLN A 399 43.09 10.60 0.84
N ARG A 400 42.37 11.53 1.50
CA ARG A 400 42.60 11.85 2.91
C ARG A 400 42.40 10.64 3.82
N MET A 401 41.45 9.77 3.50
CA MET A 401 41.28 8.53 4.24
C MET A 401 42.35 7.48 3.92
N ALA A 402 42.73 7.32 2.66
CA ALA A 402 43.80 6.40 2.27
C ALA A 402 45.12 6.75 2.96
N SER A 403 45.43 8.04 3.11
CA SER A 403 46.58 8.50 3.91
C SER A 403 46.45 8.20 5.40
N GLY A 404 45.24 8.16 5.97
CA GLY A 404 45.00 7.80 7.37
C GLY A 404 45.06 6.28 7.64
N VAL A 405 44.61 5.45 6.69
CA VAL A 405 44.69 3.98 6.77
C VAL A 405 46.16 3.51 6.71
N LEU A 406 46.99 4.15 5.89
CA LEU A 406 48.43 3.90 5.83
C LEU A 406 49.17 4.29 7.11
N GLN A 407 48.67 5.24 7.91
CA GLN A 407 49.27 5.61 9.19
C GLN A 407 48.89 4.63 10.32
N ASN A 408 47.65 4.13 10.34
CA ASN A 408 47.22 3.17 11.37
C ASN A 408 47.79 1.75 11.16
N GLY A 409 48.16 1.38 9.94
CA GLY A 409 48.80 0.09 9.65
C GLY A 409 50.30 0.00 10.00
N VAL A 410 50.92 1.12 10.41
CA VAL A 410 52.36 1.20 10.77
C VAL A 410 52.57 1.31 12.29
N SER A 411 51.50 1.40 13.08
CA SER A 411 51.56 1.43 14.55
C SER A 411 51.32 0.08 15.24
N GLU A 412 51.06 -0.99 14.47
CA GLU A 412 51.00 -2.36 14.99
C GLU A 412 52.10 -3.23 14.34
N THR A 413 53.36 -2.94 14.67
CA THR A 413 54.47 -3.90 14.56
C THR A 413 55.40 -3.75 15.75
#